data_AF-A0A0D6AW92-F1
#
_entry.id   AF-A0A0D6AW92-F1
#
_cell.length_a   1.000
_cell.length_b   1.000
_cell.length_c   1.000
_cell.angle_alpha   90.00
_cell.angle_beta   90.00
_cell.angle_gamma   90.00
#
_symmetry.space_group_name_H-M   'P 1'
#
loop_
_entity.id
_entity.type
_entity.pdbx_description
1 polymer ?
#
loop_
_entity_poly.entity_id
_entity_poly.type
_entity_poly.pdbx_seq_one_letter_code
_entity_poly.pdbx_strand_id
1 'polypeptide(L)'
;MLSWLQKCCTDNPKQGANIKSVSLCEYPRGIEGKKTAQNRATKKVMARMENILDKIIIDENFDFDDAVQCFEKGSILVKGKVDSKRKSYFCKVLNYIKEQLNTPAIEPQVLLQAYSPLQPVIKKGYVQEQVKQRKKPSTGKKTIHIDKISLQDRLKKKYPERSEKEIQFIINSELERLETEFNDTLAFLEKTRRDITIGSIQQLYYRLLGWEYLQNQNLTIEDISLNSIIPIVDTRVRKCQTPEERYIKEGEKRDEAIDQTDKCLEWLENFFDDYGITSAGTAQKYIDSLIALSKFYYKGITNKRRYSNYEDIEVICALRVLRTRCAETMEGRKVKPIMLTHSEVIEVMKSLKADFDHEYYEKLVTNNNKQYLKKTPKDNIQRAKSLQKFLMLMLLTIYPPERQRTLRELTFGKTLKFGTVDELEYFRELDPFDYKNNQGMYFIVLNPEDHKNGNEHYQDALFNKEFKDGTCVYDYLNLWWGTYRQYLVKGDTQTFFVREKKGDEHKVNSVYGMFKSFFKRKAEVEVNPHQLRHIFATYINECEDAGENVKASAAHRMRHGINTFNTIYNHQSQASKSKSINSFLLAAIDL
;
A
#
# COMPACT_ATOMS: atom_id res chain seq x y z
N MET A 1 -27.96 10.14 3.31
CA MET A 1 -29.42 10.16 3.15
C MET A 1 -29.83 9.55 1.80
N LEU A 2 -29.58 10.20 0.66
CA LEU A 2 -29.98 9.70 -0.68
C LEU A 2 -29.54 8.24 -0.97
N SER A 3 -28.25 7.92 -0.81
CA SER A 3 -27.75 6.54 -1.02
C SER A 3 -28.27 5.51 0.01
N TRP A 4 -28.85 5.95 1.12
CA TRP A 4 -29.45 5.07 2.13
C TRP A 4 -30.93 4.82 1.83
N LEU A 5 -31.67 5.87 1.41
CA LEU A 5 -33.03 5.74 0.90
C LEU A 5 -33.09 4.82 -0.32
N GLN A 6 -32.16 5.00 -1.26
CA GLN A 6 -32.04 4.13 -2.44
C GLN A 6 -31.86 2.66 -2.05
N LYS A 7 -31.09 2.39 -0.97
CA LYS A 7 -30.90 1.04 -0.43
C LYS A 7 -32.14 0.49 0.28
N CYS A 8 -32.87 1.31 1.03
CA CYS A 8 -34.14 0.89 1.65
C CYS A 8 -35.22 0.55 0.61
N CYS A 9 -35.22 1.21 -0.55
CA CYS A 9 -36.14 0.89 -1.65
C CYS A 9 -35.75 -0.36 -2.44
N THR A 10 -34.45 -0.67 -2.59
CA THR A 10 -34.00 -1.89 -3.28
C THR A 10 -34.12 -3.15 -2.44
N ASP A 11 -33.85 -3.05 -1.13
CA ASP A 11 -33.59 -4.23 -0.31
C ASP A 11 -34.88 -4.89 0.25
N ASN A 12 -36.05 -4.24 0.13
CA ASN A 12 -37.31 -4.82 0.66
C ASN A 12 -38.61 -4.31 -0.03
N PRO A 13 -38.85 -4.61 -1.32
CA PRO A 13 -39.98 -4.05 -2.09
C PRO A 13 -41.37 -4.43 -1.58
N LYS A 14 -41.51 -5.49 -0.77
CA LYS A 14 -42.79 -5.93 -0.17
C LYS A 14 -43.14 -5.26 1.16
N GLN A 15 -42.28 -4.40 1.68
CA GLN A 15 -42.57 -3.54 2.84
C GLN A 15 -42.22 -2.11 2.47
N GLY A 16 -43.18 -1.40 1.85
CA GLY A 16 -43.04 0.00 1.44
C GLY A 16 -42.39 0.82 2.55
N ALA A 17 -41.20 1.36 2.26
CA ALA A 17 -40.30 1.92 3.27
C ALA A 17 -41.00 3.02 4.06
N ASN A 18 -41.35 2.73 5.32
CA ASN A 18 -42.24 3.57 6.09
C ASN A 18 -41.62 4.97 6.31
N ILE A 19 -42.18 5.97 5.62
CA ILE A 19 -41.75 7.38 5.62
C ILE A 19 -41.61 7.96 7.03
N LYS A 20 -42.39 7.43 7.98
CA LYS A 20 -42.27 7.62 9.43
C LYS A 20 -40.81 7.60 9.91
N SER A 21 -40.03 6.60 9.51
CA SER A 21 -38.61 6.47 9.90
C SER A 21 -37.74 7.59 9.35
N VAL A 22 -37.91 7.95 8.08
CA VAL A 22 -37.13 8.97 7.37
C VAL A 22 -37.44 10.36 7.93
N SER A 23 -38.72 10.68 8.09
CA SER A 23 -39.17 11.98 8.60
C SER A 23 -38.82 12.17 10.08
N LEU A 24 -38.97 11.15 10.92
CA LEU A 24 -38.63 11.22 12.35
C LEU A 24 -37.13 11.20 12.64
N CYS A 25 -36.26 10.77 11.72
CA CYS A 25 -34.80 10.89 11.91
C CYS A 25 -34.24 12.28 11.57
N GLU A 26 -34.84 13.00 10.62
CA GLU A 26 -34.36 14.34 10.23
C GLU A 26 -35.02 15.47 11.06
N TYR A 27 -36.22 15.26 11.62
CA TYR A 27 -36.90 16.25 12.45
C TYR A 27 -36.10 16.63 13.73
N PRO A 28 -35.51 15.69 14.50
CA PRO A 28 -34.66 15.99 15.66
C PRO A 28 -33.34 16.66 15.27
N ARG A 29 -32.72 16.24 14.15
CA ARG A 29 -31.49 16.86 13.62
C ARG A 29 -31.71 18.33 13.24
N GLY A 30 -32.89 18.63 12.69
CA GLY A 30 -33.33 20.01 12.44
C GLY A 30 -33.58 20.84 13.71
N ILE A 31 -33.68 20.22 14.89
CA ILE A 31 -33.87 20.87 16.20
C ILE A 31 -32.52 21.07 16.92
N GLU A 32 -31.60 20.12 16.85
CA GLU A 32 -30.24 20.27 17.41
C GLU A 32 -29.48 21.46 16.81
N GLY A 33 -29.74 21.79 15.53
CA GLY A 33 -29.17 22.95 14.85
C GLY A 33 -29.70 24.33 15.28
N LYS A 34 -30.70 24.44 16.17
CA LYS A 34 -31.24 25.72 16.66
C LYS A 34 -31.50 25.73 18.17
N LYS A 35 -30.46 26.07 18.95
CA LYS A 35 -30.50 26.29 20.41
C LYS A 35 -31.22 27.58 20.83
N THR A 36 -32.52 27.74 20.50
CA THR A 36 -33.38 28.78 21.09
C THR A 36 -34.68 28.16 21.56
N ALA A 37 -34.97 28.26 22.85
CA ALA A 37 -35.94 27.42 23.55
C ALA A 37 -37.44 27.65 23.20
N GLN A 38 -37.77 28.71 22.45
CA GLN A 38 -39.15 29.20 22.33
C GLN A 38 -40.02 28.52 21.24
N ASN A 39 -39.46 27.69 20.35
CA ASN A 39 -40.21 27.09 19.22
C ASN A 39 -40.11 25.55 19.16
N ARG A 40 -40.23 24.86 20.30
CA ARG A 40 -40.39 23.40 20.32
C ARG A 40 -41.85 23.03 20.04
N ALA A 41 -42.09 22.21 19.02
CA ALA A 41 -43.41 21.61 18.81
C ALA A 41 -43.79 20.76 20.03
N THR A 42 -45.00 20.95 20.57
CA THR A 42 -45.44 20.20 21.75
C THR A 42 -45.64 18.73 21.42
N LYS A 43 -45.52 17.84 22.42
CA LYS A 43 -45.70 16.38 22.26
C LYS A 43 -47.05 16.03 21.59
N LYS A 44 -48.08 16.86 21.82
CA LYS A 44 -49.42 16.76 21.22
C LYS A 44 -49.47 17.14 19.74
N VAL A 45 -48.57 18.00 19.25
CA VAL A 45 -48.42 18.32 17.82
C VAL A 45 -47.67 17.19 17.11
N MET A 46 -46.57 16.69 17.69
CA MET A 46 -45.81 15.57 17.13
C MET A 46 -46.70 14.33 16.90
N ALA A 47 -47.44 13.89 17.92
CA ALA A 47 -48.37 12.76 17.82
C ALA A 47 -49.48 12.97 16.78
N ARG A 48 -49.87 14.23 16.50
CA ARG A 48 -50.89 14.54 15.48
C ARG A 48 -50.30 14.54 14.07
N MET A 49 -49.04 14.92 13.90
CA MET A 49 -48.33 14.79 12.63
C MET A 49 -48.00 13.33 12.31
N GLU A 50 -47.63 12.52 13.31
CA GLU A 50 -47.46 11.06 13.17
C GLU A 50 -48.77 10.40 12.67
N ASN A 51 -49.91 10.74 13.25
CA ASN A 51 -51.24 10.22 12.85
C ASN A 51 -51.71 10.74 11.46
N ILE A 52 -51.10 11.80 10.92
CA ILE A 52 -51.34 12.24 9.53
C ILE A 52 -50.42 11.47 8.56
N LEU A 53 -49.15 11.27 8.93
CA LEU A 53 -48.18 10.52 8.11
C LEU A 53 -48.52 9.03 8.04
N ASP A 54 -49.06 8.44 9.13
CA ASP A 54 -49.54 7.04 9.16
C ASP A 54 -50.72 6.76 8.22
N LYS A 55 -51.33 7.80 7.61
CA LYS A 55 -52.40 7.66 6.61
C LYS A 55 -51.90 7.67 5.17
N ILE A 56 -50.62 7.98 4.94
CA ILE A 56 -50.04 8.05 3.60
C ILE A 56 -49.49 6.66 3.24
N ILE A 57 -50.29 5.88 2.52
CA ILE A 57 -49.90 4.59 1.95
C ILE A 57 -49.33 4.85 0.55
N ILE A 58 -48.14 4.32 0.25
CA ILE A 58 -47.54 4.37 -1.08
C ILE A 58 -47.68 2.99 -1.72
N ASP A 59 -48.68 2.86 -2.57
CA ASP A 59 -48.93 1.71 -3.44
C ASP A 59 -49.13 2.17 -4.90
N GLU A 60 -49.62 1.29 -5.76
CA GLU A 60 -49.88 1.56 -7.19
C GLU A 60 -51.00 2.61 -7.43
N ASN A 61 -51.79 2.97 -6.41
CA ASN A 61 -52.83 3.99 -6.45
C ASN A 61 -52.42 5.29 -5.73
N PHE A 62 -51.12 5.49 -5.45
CA PHE A 62 -50.63 6.64 -4.69
C PHE A 62 -50.95 8.00 -5.35
N ASP A 63 -51.96 8.69 -4.83
CA ASP A 63 -52.27 10.06 -5.22
C ASP A 63 -51.24 11.05 -4.64
N PHE A 64 -50.36 11.49 -5.53
CA PHE A 64 -49.33 12.48 -5.25
C PHE A 64 -49.90 13.83 -4.77
N ASP A 65 -51.01 14.28 -5.35
CA ASP A 65 -51.57 15.61 -5.07
C ASP A 65 -52.32 15.62 -3.73
N ASP A 66 -53.00 14.53 -3.36
CA ASP A 66 -53.58 14.38 -2.01
C ASP A 66 -52.49 14.25 -0.93
N ALA A 67 -51.39 13.52 -1.21
CA ALA A 67 -50.25 13.44 -0.29
C ALA A 67 -49.59 14.81 -0.04
N VAL A 68 -49.46 15.65 -1.08
CA VAL A 68 -49.01 17.04 -0.95
C VAL A 68 -50.03 17.86 -0.15
N GLN A 69 -51.34 17.77 -0.43
CA GLN A 69 -52.36 18.48 0.34
C GLN A 69 -52.38 18.07 1.82
N CYS A 70 -52.24 16.79 2.14
CA CYS A 70 -52.21 16.28 3.51
C CYS A 70 -50.99 16.82 4.28
N PHE A 71 -49.82 16.87 3.63
CA PHE A 71 -48.63 17.51 4.21
C PHE A 71 -48.84 19.02 4.40
N GLU A 72 -49.43 19.73 3.44
CA GLU A 72 -49.73 21.16 3.56
C GLU A 72 -50.71 21.45 4.71
N LYS A 73 -51.83 20.73 4.78
CA LYS A 73 -52.82 20.81 5.88
C LYS A 73 -52.16 20.53 7.24
N GLY A 74 -51.31 19.50 7.34
CA GLY A 74 -50.52 19.21 8.54
C GLY A 74 -49.52 20.30 8.90
N SER A 75 -48.95 20.98 7.90
CA SER A 75 -47.97 22.05 8.09
C SER A 75 -48.60 23.39 8.51
N ILE A 76 -49.84 23.68 8.10
CA ILE A 76 -50.62 24.86 8.52
C ILE A 76 -50.97 24.81 10.02
N LEU A 77 -51.11 23.60 10.60
CA LEU A 77 -51.38 23.42 12.03
C LEU A 77 -50.21 23.82 12.94
N VAL A 78 -49.00 23.94 12.39
CA VAL A 78 -47.84 24.51 13.07
C VAL A 78 -47.82 26.00 12.77
N LYS A 79 -48.13 26.87 13.75
CA LYS A 79 -48.28 28.34 13.61
C LYS A 79 -46.95 29.10 13.32
N GLY A 80 -46.16 28.64 12.35
CA GLY A 80 -45.01 29.36 11.82
C GLY A 80 -44.92 29.13 10.32
N LYS A 81 -44.63 30.19 9.55
CA LYS A 81 -44.43 30.09 8.09
C LYS A 81 -43.45 28.95 7.78
N VAL A 82 -43.96 27.90 7.16
CA VAL A 82 -43.16 26.75 6.75
C VAL A 82 -42.16 27.24 5.72
N ASP A 83 -40.88 27.27 6.10
CA ASP A 83 -39.79 27.77 5.25
C ASP A 83 -39.86 27.09 3.87
N SER A 84 -39.87 27.89 2.81
CA SER A 84 -40.02 27.44 1.42
C SER A 84 -39.01 26.35 1.04
N LYS A 85 -37.84 26.35 1.69
CA LYS A 85 -36.82 25.30 1.55
C LYS A 85 -37.31 23.93 2.01
N ARG A 86 -38.07 23.83 3.11
CA ARG A 86 -38.61 22.55 3.60
C ARG A 86 -39.67 21.99 2.67
N LYS A 87 -40.57 22.85 2.16
CA LYS A 87 -41.53 22.48 1.10
C LYS A 87 -40.81 21.98 -0.15
N SER A 88 -39.76 22.69 -0.60
CA SER A 88 -38.93 22.28 -1.74
C SER A 88 -38.27 20.91 -1.56
N TYR A 89 -37.73 20.59 -0.37
CA TYR A 89 -37.14 19.27 -0.13
C TYR A 89 -38.17 18.14 -0.12
N PHE A 90 -39.35 18.36 0.49
CA PHE A 90 -40.42 17.35 0.50
C PHE A 90 -40.97 17.09 -0.92
N CYS A 91 -41.27 18.14 -1.68
CA CYS A 91 -41.69 18.01 -3.08
C CYS A 91 -40.63 17.33 -3.97
N LYS A 92 -39.32 17.55 -3.72
CA LYS A 92 -38.25 16.83 -4.44
C LYS A 92 -38.22 15.33 -4.13
N VAL A 93 -38.46 14.94 -2.87
CA VAL A 93 -38.55 13.53 -2.48
C VAL A 93 -39.77 12.87 -3.10
N LEU A 94 -40.94 13.52 -3.05
CA LEU A 94 -42.14 12.97 -3.69
C LEU A 94 -42.01 12.91 -5.21
N ASN A 95 -41.43 13.92 -5.88
CA ASN A 95 -41.22 13.89 -7.33
C ASN A 95 -40.33 12.71 -7.73
N TYR A 96 -39.25 12.46 -6.99
CA TYR A 96 -38.39 11.30 -7.22
C TYR A 96 -39.15 9.98 -7.04
N ILE A 97 -40.00 9.86 -6.01
CA ILE A 97 -40.86 8.67 -5.83
C ILE A 97 -41.82 8.50 -7.02
N LYS A 98 -42.44 9.59 -7.49
CA LYS A 98 -43.32 9.59 -8.68
C LYS A 98 -42.57 9.21 -9.96
N GLU A 99 -41.33 9.65 -10.13
CA GLU A 99 -40.45 9.22 -11.24
C GLU A 99 -40.13 7.72 -11.17
N GLN A 100 -39.81 7.19 -9.97
CA GLN A 100 -39.52 5.76 -9.80
C GLN A 100 -40.76 4.88 -10.00
N LEU A 101 -41.94 5.27 -9.51
CA LEU A 101 -43.19 4.52 -9.69
C LEU A 101 -43.70 4.53 -11.13
N ASN A 102 -43.49 5.62 -11.88
CA ASN A 102 -43.88 5.71 -13.30
C ASN A 102 -42.80 5.20 -14.27
N THR A 103 -41.65 4.74 -13.79
CA THR A 103 -40.69 4.03 -14.64
C THR A 103 -41.16 2.58 -14.75
N PRO A 104 -41.61 2.10 -15.93
CA PRO A 104 -42.04 0.71 -16.07
C PRO A 104 -40.88 -0.21 -15.68
N ALA A 105 -41.18 -1.30 -14.98
CA ALA A 105 -40.18 -2.25 -14.52
C ALA A 105 -39.44 -2.84 -15.73
N ILE A 106 -38.22 -2.34 -15.99
CA ILE A 106 -37.32 -2.91 -16.99
C ILE A 106 -36.90 -4.27 -16.44
N GLU A 107 -37.47 -5.34 -17.00
CA GLU A 107 -36.96 -6.69 -16.78
C GLU A 107 -35.45 -6.68 -17.08
N PRO A 108 -34.62 -7.36 -16.25
CA PRO A 108 -33.19 -7.40 -16.44
C PRO A 108 -32.83 -8.32 -17.62
N GLN A 109 -33.17 -7.90 -18.84
CA GLN A 109 -32.47 -8.35 -20.03
C GLN A 109 -30.99 -8.07 -19.84
N VAL A 110 -30.18 -9.08 -20.13
CA VAL A 110 -28.72 -9.06 -19.92
C VAL A 110 -28.10 -8.00 -20.83
N LEU A 111 -28.00 -6.77 -20.32
CA LEU A 111 -27.14 -5.74 -20.87
C LEU A 111 -25.71 -6.24 -20.72
N LEU A 112 -25.19 -6.82 -21.81
CA LEU A 112 -23.76 -6.91 -22.09
C LEU A 112 -23.15 -5.54 -21.82
N GLN A 113 -22.50 -5.38 -20.66
CA GLN A 113 -21.83 -4.13 -20.31
C GLN A 113 -20.69 -3.93 -21.31
N ALA A 114 -20.90 -3.02 -22.25
CA ALA A 114 -19.89 -2.65 -23.23
C ALA A 114 -18.60 -2.29 -22.48
N TYR A 115 -17.51 -3.00 -22.80
CA TYR A 115 -16.25 -2.87 -22.09
C TYR A 115 -15.80 -1.40 -22.04
N SER A 116 -15.55 -0.91 -20.82
CA SER A 116 -15.02 0.43 -20.57
C SER A 116 -13.56 0.31 -20.11
N PRO A 117 -12.59 0.84 -20.88
CA PRO A 117 -11.18 0.91 -20.47
C PRO A 117 -10.93 1.54 -19.08
N LEU A 118 -11.84 2.39 -18.61
CA LEU A 118 -11.74 3.08 -17.32
C LEU A 118 -12.43 2.38 -16.15
N GLN A 119 -13.39 1.49 -16.40
CA GLN A 119 -14.06 0.80 -15.29
C GLN A 119 -13.17 -0.31 -14.70
N PRO A 120 -13.22 -0.53 -13.38
CA PRO A 120 -12.60 -1.69 -12.76
C PRO A 120 -13.38 -2.95 -13.17
N VAL A 121 -12.66 -3.95 -13.66
CA VAL A 121 -13.22 -5.30 -13.91
C VAL A 121 -13.48 -6.06 -12.60
N ILE A 122 -12.77 -5.72 -11.52
CA ILE A 122 -12.99 -6.26 -10.18
C ILE A 122 -13.24 -5.12 -9.20
N LYS A 123 -14.40 -5.14 -8.54
CA LYS A 123 -14.83 -4.11 -7.57
C LYS A 123 -14.61 -4.57 -6.13
N LYS A 124 -13.33 -4.76 -5.74
CA LYS A 124 -12.93 -5.15 -4.37
C LYS A 124 -12.78 -3.96 -3.41
N GLY A 125 -13.03 -2.73 -3.85
CA GLY A 125 -12.80 -1.50 -3.11
C GLY A 125 -13.78 -1.19 -1.97
N TYR A 126 -14.95 -1.85 -1.90
CA TYR A 126 -16.00 -1.52 -0.90
C TYR A 126 -15.53 -1.69 0.56
N VAL A 127 -14.58 -2.60 0.82
CA VAL A 127 -13.98 -2.79 2.15
C VAL A 127 -12.95 -1.69 2.50
N GLN A 128 -12.35 -1.03 1.51
CA GLN A 128 -11.42 0.09 1.78
C GLN A 128 -12.13 1.32 2.35
N GLU A 129 -13.44 1.48 2.16
CA GLU A 129 -14.17 2.56 2.85
C GLU A 129 -14.23 2.34 4.36
N GLN A 130 -14.38 1.10 4.85
CA GLN A 130 -14.27 0.81 6.28
C GLN A 130 -12.84 1.05 6.81
N VAL A 131 -11.82 0.76 6.00
CA VAL A 131 -10.40 1.07 6.32
C VAL A 131 -10.13 2.59 6.30
N LYS A 132 -10.87 3.39 5.51
CA LYS A 132 -10.83 4.86 5.54
C LYS A 132 -11.65 5.44 6.71
N GLN A 133 -12.74 4.80 7.11
CA GLN A 133 -13.61 5.21 8.22
C GLN A 133 -12.97 4.93 9.59
N ARG A 134 -12.08 3.94 9.70
CA ARG A 134 -11.03 3.98 10.71
C ARG A 134 -10.18 5.21 10.41
N LYS A 135 -10.40 6.29 11.17
CA LYS A 135 -9.64 7.55 11.10
C LYS A 135 -8.18 7.21 10.87
N LYS A 136 -7.63 7.53 9.70
CA LYS A 136 -6.18 7.53 9.53
C LYS A 136 -5.65 8.45 10.63
N PRO A 137 -4.78 7.98 11.57
CA PRO A 137 -4.03 8.91 12.41
C PRO A 137 -3.37 9.88 11.43
N SER A 138 -3.45 11.19 11.71
CA SER A 138 -3.31 12.22 10.68
C SER A 138 -1.95 12.10 9.99
N THR A 139 -1.92 11.45 8.82
CA THR A 139 -0.70 11.18 8.04
C THR A 139 -0.19 12.43 7.31
N GLY A 140 -0.38 13.60 7.92
CA GLY A 140 0.65 14.62 7.84
C GLY A 140 1.92 13.96 8.35
N LYS A 141 2.93 13.84 7.48
CA LYS A 141 4.29 13.68 7.96
C LYS A 141 4.57 14.94 8.78
N LYS A 142 4.36 14.87 10.10
CA LYS A 142 5.07 15.73 11.04
C LYS A 142 6.53 15.29 10.97
N THR A 143 7.19 15.67 9.88
CA THR A 143 8.64 15.88 9.92
C THR A 143 8.81 16.96 10.96
N ILE A 144 9.12 16.54 12.18
CA ILE A 144 9.40 17.43 13.28
C ILE A 144 10.73 18.08 12.92
N HIS A 145 10.62 19.20 12.22
CA HIS A 145 11.76 20.03 11.90
C HIS A 145 11.81 21.09 13.00
N ILE A 146 12.92 21.10 13.73
CA ILE A 146 13.19 22.13 14.72
C ILE A 146 13.39 23.42 13.94
N ASP A 147 12.38 24.31 13.98
CA ASP A 147 12.47 25.61 13.32
C ASP A 147 13.50 26.49 14.06
N LYS A 148 14.38 27.17 13.31
CA LYS A 148 15.35 28.11 13.85
C LYS A 148 14.67 29.24 14.62
N ILE A 149 13.46 29.64 14.22
CA ILE A 149 12.64 30.63 14.95
C ILE A 149 12.29 30.09 16.34
N SER A 150 11.83 28.84 16.43
CA SER A 150 11.48 28.22 17.70
C SER A 150 12.68 28.04 18.64
N LEU A 151 13.86 27.73 18.10
CA LEU A 151 15.11 27.69 18.88
C LEU A 151 15.44 29.05 19.49
N GLN A 152 15.30 30.10 18.69
CA GLN A 152 15.62 31.46 19.07
C GLN A 152 14.69 31.97 20.17
N ASP A 153 13.38 31.70 20.08
CA ASP A 153 12.40 32.12 21.09
C ASP A 153 12.67 31.48 22.46
N ARG A 154 13.01 30.19 22.51
CA ARG A 154 13.32 29.51 23.78
C ARG A 154 14.63 29.99 24.40
N LEU A 155 15.66 30.23 23.59
CA LEU A 155 16.92 30.81 24.09
C LEU A 155 16.75 32.27 24.54
N LYS A 156 15.97 33.10 23.83
CA LYS A 156 15.60 34.46 24.26
C LYS A 156 14.83 34.44 25.59
N LYS A 157 14.04 33.40 25.86
CA LYS A 157 13.37 33.19 27.17
C LYS A 157 14.33 32.75 28.28
N LYS A 158 15.34 31.93 27.97
CA LYS A 158 16.38 31.45 28.92
C LYS A 158 17.40 32.53 29.26
N TYR A 159 17.75 33.38 28.29
CA TYR A 159 18.76 34.44 28.37
C TYR A 159 18.19 35.78 27.85
N PRO A 160 17.22 36.40 28.56
CA PRO A 160 16.61 37.67 28.16
C PRO A 160 17.60 38.84 28.10
N GLU A 161 18.76 38.72 28.76
CA GLU A 161 19.82 39.71 28.79
C GLU A 161 20.75 39.68 27.56
N ARG A 162 20.75 38.60 26.77
CA ARG A 162 21.67 38.43 25.63
C ARG A 162 21.13 39.06 24.36
N SER A 163 22.03 39.65 23.59
CA SER A 163 21.70 40.21 22.27
C SER A 163 21.33 39.11 21.27
N GLU A 164 20.58 39.49 20.25
CA GLU A 164 20.16 38.57 19.17
C GLU A 164 21.35 37.90 18.45
N LYS A 165 22.50 38.58 18.37
CA LYS A 165 23.74 38.02 17.80
C LYS A 165 24.33 36.93 18.68
N GLU A 166 24.32 37.11 20.00
CA GLU A 166 24.80 36.11 20.96
C GLU A 166 23.88 34.89 20.98
N ILE A 167 22.56 35.08 20.94
CA ILE A 167 21.60 33.97 20.80
C ILE A 167 21.86 33.19 19.49
N GLN A 168 22.08 33.87 18.37
CA GLN A 168 22.37 33.21 17.09
C GLN A 168 23.72 32.47 17.10
N PHE A 169 24.72 32.98 17.83
CA PHE A 169 26.00 32.30 18.03
C PHE A 169 25.83 30.99 18.81
N ILE A 170 25.06 31.00 19.92
CA ILE A 170 24.73 29.78 20.69
C ILE A 170 24.06 28.75 19.80
N ILE A 171 23.04 29.14 19.02
CA ILE A 171 22.33 28.23 18.10
C ILE A 171 23.29 27.57 17.12
N ASN A 172 24.21 28.33 16.52
CA ASN A 172 25.16 27.79 15.55
C ASN A 172 26.16 26.84 16.22
N SER A 173 26.73 27.22 17.37
CA SER A 173 27.66 26.40 18.16
C SER A 173 27.04 25.06 18.57
N GLU A 174 25.79 25.07 19.05
CA GLU A 174 25.12 23.85 19.51
C GLU A 174 24.65 22.95 18.35
N LEU A 175 24.31 23.53 17.19
CA LEU A 175 24.07 22.75 15.97
C LEU A 175 25.37 22.06 15.49
N GLU A 176 26.51 22.75 15.53
CA GLU A 176 27.82 22.20 15.17
C GLU A 176 28.27 21.11 16.15
N ARG A 177 28.02 21.30 17.46
CA ARG A 177 28.23 20.26 18.48
C ARG A 177 27.39 19.01 18.21
N LEU A 178 26.10 19.18 17.90
CA LEU A 178 25.20 18.07 17.55
C LEU A 178 25.66 17.36 16.27
N GLU A 179 26.03 18.10 15.22
CA GLU A 179 26.56 17.54 13.97
C GLU A 179 27.87 16.74 14.19
N THR A 180 28.74 17.21 15.09
CA THR A 180 29.94 16.48 15.52
C THR A 180 29.58 15.18 16.25
N GLU A 181 28.66 15.23 17.23
CA GLU A 181 28.18 14.05 17.96
C GLU A 181 27.52 13.01 17.03
N PHE A 182 26.80 13.47 16.01
CA PHE A 182 26.30 12.64 14.92
C PHE A 182 27.44 11.97 14.16
N ASN A 183 28.39 12.74 13.65
CA ASN A 183 29.45 12.23 12.78
C ASN A 183 30.33 11.19 13.51
N ASP A 184 30.67 11.42 14.78
CA ASP A 184 31.39 10.44 15.61
C ASP A 184 30.61 9.12 15.79
N THR A 185 29.30 9.22 16.00
CA THR A 185 28.41 8.06 16.12
C THR A 185 28.33 7.30 14.80
N LEU A 186 28.19 8.01 13.67
CA LEU A 186 28.08 7.39 12.34
C LEU A 186 29.41 6.73 11.91
N ALA A 187 30.56 7.38 12.15
CA ALA A 187 31.90 6.82 11.88
C ALA A 187 32.22 5.56 12.70
N PHE A 188 31.63 5.40 13.89
CA PHE A 188 31.66 4.14 14.63
C PHE A 188 30.82 3.04 13.96
N LEU A 189 29.67 3.40 13.37
CA LEU A 189 28.76 2.46 12.71
C LEU A 189 29.24 2.03 11.32
N GLU A 190 29.97 2.88 10.59
CA GLU A 190 30.65 2.55 9.31
C GLU A 190 31.50 1.28 9.39
N LYS A 191 32.14 1.04 10.55
CA LYS A 191 32.94 -0.17 10.80
C LYS A 191 32.12 -1.47 10.81
N THR A 192 30.78 -1.38 10.79
CA THR A 192 29.86 -2.52 10.96
C THR A 192 28.60 -2.50 10.08
N ARG A 193 28.33 -1.41 9.34
CA ARG A 193 27.10 -1.20 8.56
C ARG A 193 27.40 -0.53 7.21
N ARG A 194 26.47 -0.66 6.25
CA ARG A 194 26.54 -0.02 4.93
C ARG A 194 25.98 1.40 4.96
N ASP A 195 26.50 2.28 4.11
CA ASP A 195 26.22 3.73 4.03
C ASP A 195 24.72 4.06 3.96
N ILE A 196 23.95 3.30 3.16
CA ILE A 196 22.50 3.46 3.02
C ILE A 196 21.77 3.27 4.37
N THR A 197 22.29 2.39 5.24
CA THR A 197 21.77 2.19 6.59
C THR A 197 22.15 3.36 7.51
N ILE A 198 23.35 3.92 7.35
CA ILE A 198 23.90 5.01 8.17
C ILE A 198 23.13 6.31 7.93
N GLY A 199 22.95 6.73 6.67
CA GLY A 199 22.12 7.89 6.34
C GLY A 199 20.65 7.74 6.76
N SER A 200 20.15 6.50 6.86
CA SER A 200 18.81 6.23 7.41
C SER A 200 18.75 6.37 8.94
N ILE A 201 19.84 6.09 9.66
CA ILE A 201 19.94 6.16 11.12
C ILE A 201 20.00 7.63 11.58
N GLN A 202 20.81 8.47 10.93
CA GLN A 202 20.88 9.90 11.23
C GLN A 202 19.49 10.57 11.18
N GLN A 203 18.68 10.21 10.17
CA GLN A 203 17.31 10.68 9.99
C GLN A 203 16.30 10.15 11.03
N LEU A 204 16.61 9.07 11.75
CA LEU A 204 15.80 8.58 12.87
C LEU A 204 16.14 9.38 14.14
N TYR A 205 17.44 9.57 14.42
CA TYR A 205 17.88 10.35 15.57
C TYR A 205 17.39 11.82 15.53
N TYR A 206 17.46 12.50 14.37
CA TYR A 206 16.91 13.86 14.25
C TYR A 206 15.41 13.95 14.60
N ARG A 207 14.62 12.88 14.36
CA ARG A 207 13.20 12.84 14.73
C ARG A 207 12.98 12.57 16.21
N LEU A 208 13.86 11.78 16.82
CA LEU A 208 13.86 11.48 18.25
C LEU A 208 14.17 12.75 19.05
N LEU A 209 15.29 13.43 18.74
CA LEU A 209 15.65 14.72 19.34
C LEU A 209 14.60 15.81 19.06
N GLY A 210 14.07 15.85 17.84
CA GLY A 210 13.01 16.78 17.46
C GLY A 210 11.73 16.58 18.27
N TRP A 211 11.33 15.33 18.51
CA TRP A 211 10.16 15.01 19.35
C TRP A 211 10.40 15.41 20.80
N GLU A 212 11.54 15.05 21.39
CA GLU A 212 11.92 15.43 22.76
C GLU A 212 11.88 16.95 22.96
N TYR A 213 12.47 17.71 22.03
CA TYR A 213 12.41 19.16 22.03
C TYR A 213 10.97 19.70 21.95
N LEU A 214 10.09 19.08 21.16
CA LEU A 214 8.69 19.53 21.08
C LEU A 214 7.88 19.21 22.34
N GLN A 215 8.11 18.07 23.00
CA GLN A 215 7.36 17.69 24.20
C GLN A 215 7.72 18.56 25.40
N ASN A 216 9.01 18.83 25.62
CA ASN A 216 9.46 19.61 26.75
C ASN A 216 9.74 21.07 26.32
N GLN A 217 8.76 21.95 26.55
CA GLN A 217 8.85 23.38 26.22
C GLN A 217 9.97 24.14 26.97
N ASN A 218 10.56 23.54 28.02
CA ASN A 218 11.65 24.15 28.78
C ASN A 218 13.04 23.76 28.23
N LEU A 219 13.15 22.76 27.35
CA LEU A 219 14.41 22.44 26.68
C LEU A 219 14.77 23.52 25.67
N THR A 220 16.02 23.96 25.72
CA THR A 220 16.72 24.73 24.69
C THR A 220 17.66 23.82 23.90
N ILE A 221 18.26 24.33 22.83
CA ILE A 221 19.17 23.52 22.00
C ILE A 221 20.41 23.02 22.76
N GLU A 222 20.87 23.77 23.76
CA GLU A 222 21.98 23.39 24.66
C GLU A 222 21.67 22.10 25.44
N ASP A 223 20.38 21.85 25.72
CA ASP A 223 19.92 20.71 26.51
C ASP A 223 19.68 19.45 25.63
N ILE A 224 19.74 19.60 24.29
CA ILE A 224 19.58 18.51 23.31
C ILE A 224 20.95 17.85 23.07
N SER A 225 21.04 16.53 23.23
CA SER A 225 22.21 15.74 22.83
C SER A 225 21.79 14.32 22.50
N LEU A 226 22.58 13.54 21.76
CA LEU A 226 22.27 12.11 21.61
C LEU A 226 22.36 11.37 22.96
N ASN A 227 23.11 11.91 23.91
CA ASN A 227 23.21 11.43 25.28
C ASN A 227 21.96 11.75 26.14
N SER A 228 21.05 12.66 25.72
CA SER A 228 19.75 12.83 26.40
C SER A 228 18.81 11.65 26.17
N ILE A 229 18.92 10.99 25.01
CA ILE A 229 18.05 9.87 24.63
C ILE A 229 18.45 8.56 25.36
N ILE A 230 19.76 8.33 25.54
CA ILE A 230 20.31 7.11 26.13
C ILE A 230 21.23 7.49 27.31
N PRO A 231 20.74 7.43 28.56
CA PRO A 231 21.58 7.70 29.72
C PRO A 231 22.71 6.65 29.88
N ILE A 232 23.87 7.12 30.32
CA ILE A 232 25.06 6.29 30.57
C ILE A 232 25.22 6.06 32.08
N VAL A 233 25.03 4.81 32.51
CA VAL A 233 25.29 4.38 33.90
C VAL A 233 26.39 3.31 33.88
N ASP A 234 27.62 3.66 34.29
CA ASP A 234 28.70 2.69 34.46
C ASP A 234 28.52 1.95 35.79
N THR A 235 28.04 0.71 35.73
CA THR A 235 27.79 -0.15 36.90
C THR A 235 29.06 -0.68 37.58
N ARG A 236 30.25 -0.39 37.03
CA ARG A 236 31.53 -0.92 37.53
C ARG A 236 32.15 0.03 38.55
N VAL A 237 32.16 -0.36 39.82
CA VAL A 237 32.76 0.44 40.89
C VAL A 237 34.27 0.19 40.95
N ARG A 238 35.07 1.23 40.67
CA ARG A 238 36.55 1.13 40.58
C ARG A 238 37.31 1.45 41.87
N LYS A 239 36.66 2.07 42.87
CA LYS A 239 37.28 2.50 44.13
C LYS A 239 36.33 2.19 45.30
N CYS A 240 36.70 1.19 46.11
CA CYS A 240 36.12 0.89 47.41
C CYS A 240 37.24 0.50 48.38
N GLN A 241 37.00 0.65 49.67
CA GLN A 241 37.88 0.21 50.75
C GLN A 241 37.68 -1.27 51.10
N THR A 242 36.45 -1.79 50.98
CA THR A 242 36.15 -3.20 51.24
C THR A 242 35.35 -3.88 50.09
N PRO A 243 35.35 -5.23 50.01
CA PRO A 243 34.49 -5.97 49.09
C PRO A 243 32.99 -5.72 49.30
N GLU A 244 32.55 -5.59 50.56
CA GLU A 244 31.15 -5.38 50.94
C GLU A 244 30.65 -4.02 50.45
N GLU A 245 31.44 -2.96 50.68
CA GLU A 245 31.16 -1.61 50.16
C GLU A 245 31.05 -1.61 48.63
N ARG A 246 31.87 -2.43 47.96
CA ARG A 246 31.82 -2.61 46.51
C ARG A 246 30.53 -3.30 46.06
N TYR A 247 30.10 -4.37 46.73
CA TYR A 247 28.84 -5.04 46.38
C TYR A 247 27.63 -4.12 46.56
N ILE A 248 27.59 -3.30 47.63
CA ILE A 248 26.53 -2.32 47.87
C ILE A 248 26.50 -1.29 46.73
N LYS A 249 27.64 -0.65 46.42
CA LYS A 249 27.72 0.37 45.36
C LYS A 249 27.49 -0.17 43.95
N GLU A 250 27.90 -1.42 43.65
CA GLU A 250 27.55 -2.09 42.39
C GLU A 250 26.05 -2.42 42.32
N GLY A 251 25.39 -2.68 43.47
CA GLY A 251 23.94 -2.81 43.58
C GLY A 251 23.22 -1.49 43.29
N GLU A 252 23.53 -0.44 44.05
CA GLU A 252 22.97 0.92 43.87
C GLU A 252 23.08 1.39 42.41
N LYS A 253 24.23 1.15 41.76
CA LYS A 253 24.44 1.51 40.35
C LYS A 253 23.67 0.64 39.36
N ARG A 254 23.32 -0.61 39.70
CA ARG A 254 22.41 -1.43 38.87
C ARG A 254 20.98 -0.96 39.02
N ASP A 255 20.54 -0.64 40.22
CA ASP A 255 19.20 -0.11 40.46
C ASP A 255 18.99 1.24 39.73
N GLU A 256 20.00 2.12 39.75
CA GLU A 256 20.06 3.33 38.92
C GLU A 256 20.01 3.01 37.41
N ALA A 257 20.76 2.00 36.95
CA ALA A 257 20.74 1.60 35.54
C ALA A 257 19.38 1.04 35.09
N ILE A 258 18.66 0.34 35.98
CA ILE A 258 17.31 -0.18 35.74
C ILE A 258 16.30 0.97 35.68
N ASP A 259 16.27 1.86 36.68
CA ASP A 259 15.39 3.04 36.71
C ASP A 259 15.56 3.94 35.46
N GLN A 260 16.81 4.19 35.06
CA GLN A 260 17.10 4.95 33.84
C GLN A 260 16.73 4.19 32.55
N THR A 261 16.80 2.86 32.56
CA THR A 261 16.36 2.02 31.43
C THR A 261 14.84 2.06 31.28
N ASP A 262 14.09 1.90 32.38
CA ASP A 262 12.63 1.94 32.36
C ASP A 262 12.10 3.30 31.87
N LYS A 263 12.69 4.41 32.33
CA LYS A 263 12.40 5.77 31.83
C LYS A 263 12.66 5.91 30.33
N CYS A 264 13.76 5.33 29.82
CA CYS A 264 14.07 5.33 28.40
C CYS A 264 13.06 4.51 27.58
N LEU A 265 12.59 3.37 28.10
CA LEU A 265 11.54 2.58 27.46
C LEU A 265 10.20 3.32 27.44
N GLU A 266 9.78 3.91 28.56
CA GLU A 266 8.54 4.68 28.67
C GLU A 266 8.54 5.88 27.70
N TRP A 267 9.65 6.63 27.66
CA TRP A 267 9.88 7.71 26.70
C TRP A 267 9.74 7.23 25.24
N LEU A 268 10.24 6.03 24.93
CA LEU A 268 10.19 5.46 23.58
C LEU A 268 8.80 4.95 23.20
N GLU A 269 8.04 4.40 24.15
CA GLU A 269 6.64 4.00 23.92
C GLU A 269 5.73 5.22 23.75
N ASN A 270 5.93 6.28 24.55
CA ASN A 270 5.28 7.57 24.35
C ASN A 270 5.60 8.16 22.95
N PHE A 271 6.86 8.09 22.51
CA PHE A 271 7.24 8.47 21.14
C PHE A 271 6.51 7.65 20.07
N PHE A 272 6.34 6.34 20.28
CA PHE A 272 5.64 5.48 19.31
C PHE A 272 4.17 5.83 19.17
N ASP A 273 3.47 6.10 20.28
CA ASP A 273 2.06 6.45 20.24
C ASP A 273 1.83 7.86 19.69
N ASP A 274 2.60 8.87 20.13
CA ASP A 274 2.51 10.25 19.63
C ASP A 274 2.86 10.39 18.14
N TYR A 275 3.89 9.68 17.69
CA TYR A 275 4.31 9.68 16.29
C TYR A 275 3.44 8.74 15.42
N GLY A 276 2.50 8.00 16.02
CA GLY A 276 1.55 7.13 15.32
C GLY A 276 2.21 5.91 14.66
N ILE A 277 3.26 5.35 15.29
CA ILE A 277 4.03 4.23 14.77
C ILE A 277 3.22 2.93 14.92
N THR A 278 2.62 2.51 13.80
CA THR A 278 1.67 1.38 13.74
C THR A 278 2.26 0.09 13.16
N SER A 279 3.53 0.10 12.73
CA SER A 279 4.18 -1.04 12.06
C SER A 279 5.43 -1.49 12.80
N ALA A 280 5.49 -2.77 13.19
CA ALA A 280 6.65 -3.43 13.82
C ALA A 280 7.99 -3.03 13.16
N GLY A 281 8.11 -3.17 11.83
CA GLY A 281 9.35 -2.86 11.09
C GLY A 281 9.74 -1.38 11.03
N THR A 282 8.92 -0.46 11.53
CA THR A 282 9.29 0.96 11.75
C THR A 282 9.72 1.16 13.20
N ALA A 283 8.97 0.63 14.18
CA ALA A 283 9.37 0.63 15.60
C ALA A 283 10.75 -0.01 15.79
N GLN A 284 10.95 -1.20 15.20
CA GLN A 284 12.23 -1.91 15.20
C GLN A 284 13.39 -1.11 14.60
N LYS A 285 13.15 -0.20 13.64
CA LYS A 285 14.23 0.67 13.12
C LYS A 285 14.67 1.72 14.11
N TYR A 286 13.73 2.33 14.85
CA TYR A 286 14.08 3.24 15.94
C TYR A 286 14.82 2.47 17.04
N ILE A 287 14.33 1.30 17.46
CA ILE A 287 15.01 0.46 18.46
C ILE A 287 16.40 0.01 17.99
N ASP A 288 16.54 -0.44 16.74
CA ASP A 288 17.83 -0.85 16.14
C ASP A 288 18.82 0.32 15.97
N SER A 289 18.32 1.57 15.95
CA SER A 289 19.13 2.79 15.99
C SER A 289 19.55 3.15 17.42
N LEU A 290 18.66 3.01 18.40
CA LEU A 290 18.98 3.23 19.81
C LEU A 290 19.98 2.19 20.34
N ILE A 291 19.81 0.91 20.01
CA ILE A 291 20.81 -0.14 20.31
C ILE A 291 22.17 0.20 19.68
N ALA A 292 22.18 0.82 18.49
CA ALA A 292 23.42 1.25 17.84
C ALA A 292 24.09 2.42 18.59
N LEU A 293 23.30 3.37 19.06
CA LEU A 293 23.73 4.50 19.88
C LEU A 293 24.25 4.05 21.26
N SER A 294 23.51 3.19 21.97
CA SER A 294 23.97 2.61 23.24
C SER A 294 25.30 1.85 23.06
N LYS A 295 25.46 1.10 21.97
CA LYS A 295 26.74 0.43 21.68
C LYS A 295 27.91 1.41 21.44
N PHE A 296 27.64 2.60 20.92
CA PHE A 296 28.65 3.65 20.78
C PHE A 296 29.08 4.22 22.14
N TYR A 297 28.13 4.58 23.01
CA TYR A 297 28.45 5.14 24.33
C TYR A 297 29.09 4.11 25.27
N TYR A 298 28.50 2.91 25.37
CA TYR A 298 28.99 1.86 26.26
C TYR A 298 30.24 1.11 25.71
N LYS A 299 30.85 1.55 24.60
CA LYS A 299 32.00 0.86 23.94
C LYS A 299 33.24 0.68 24.81
N GLY A 300 33.42 1.55 25.82
CA GLY A 300 34.46 1.48 26.87
C GLY A 300 33.96 0.99 28.24
N ILE A 301 32.68 0.66 28.34
CA ILE A 301 32.03 0.16 29.56
C ILE A 301 31.88 -1.37 29.52
N THR A 302 31.37 -1.92 28.41
CA THR A 302 31.15 -3.36 28.28
C THR A 302 32.44 -4.19 28.44
N ASN A 303 32.36 -5.29 29.18
CA ASN A 303 33.44 -6.27 29.31
C ASN A 303 33.40 -7.29 28.18
N LYS A 304 33.93 -6.90 27.02
CA LYS A 304 34.02 -7.69 25.78
C LYS A 304 34.75 -9.04 25.91
N ARG A 305 35.43 -9.33 27.03
CA ARG A 305 36.04 -10.63 27.30
C ARG A 305 35.08 -11.64 27.93
N ARG A 306 34.03 -11.16 28.62
CA ARG A 306 33.05 -12.00 29.33
C ARG A 306 31.69 -12.02 28.64
N TYR A 307 31.28 -10.91 28.04
CA TYR A 307 29.94 -10.74 27.48
C TYR A 307 30.01 -10.56 25.97
N SER A 308 29.20 -11.33 25.26
CA SER A 308 28.98 -11.15 23.83
C SER A 308 28.09 -9.92 23.65
N ASN A 309 28.26 -9.21 22.53
CA ASN A 309 27.27 -8.25 22.05
C ASN A 309 26.73 -7.19 23.05
N TYR A 310 27.44 -6.84 24.13
CA TYR A 310 26.95 -5.92 25.18
C TYR A 310 25.76 -6.50 25.98
N GLU A 311 25.79 -7.80 26.31
CA GLU A 311 24.82 -8.48 27.21
C GLU A 311 24.90 -8.01 28.67
N ASP A 312 25.94 -7.25 29.03
CA ASP A 312 26.17 -6.65 30.35
C ASP A 312 25.59 -5.23 30.53
N ILE A 313 24.90 -4.71 29.51
CA ILE A 313 24.38 -3.34 29.49
C ILE A 313 22.85 -3.37 29.49
N GLU A 314 22.25 -2.96 30.61
CA GLU A 314 20.80 -3.09 30.88
C GLU A 314 19.91 -2.53 29.77
N VAL A 315 20.12 -1.26 29.39
CA VAL A 315 19.36 -0.62 28.30
C VAL A 315 19.46 -1.35 26.96
N ILE A 316 20.59 -2.01 26.66
CA ILE A 316 20.74 -2.79 25.42
C ILE A 316 19.94 -4.10 25.48
N CYS A 317 19.91 -4.75 26.64
CA CYS A 317 19.11 -5.96 26.88
C CYS A 317 17.61 -5.63 26.84
N ALA A 318 17.19 -4.59 27.55
CA ALA A 318 15.81 -4.12 27.58
C ALA A 318 15.28 -3.69 26.19
N LEU A 319 16.07 -2.92 25.43
CA LEU A 319 15.73 -2.56 24.04
C LEU A 319 15.59 -3.81 23.13
N ARG A 320 16.35 -4.89 23.35
CA ARG A 320 16.16 -6.15 22.60
C ARG A 320 14.85 -6.84 22.95
N VAL A 321 14.46 -6.86 24.22
CA VAL A 321 13.17 -7.40 24.65
C VAL A 321 12.03 -6.61 24.01
N LEU A 322 12.09 -5.27 24.07
CA LEU A 322 11.11 -4.39 23.41
C LEU A 322 11.06 -4.65 21.89
N ARG A 323 12.21 -4.82 21.22
CA ARG A 323 12.30 -5.13 19.78
C ARG A 323 11.52 -6.38 19.39
N THR A 324 11.56 -7.42 20.22
CA THR A 324 10.82 -8.68 20.05
C THR A 324 9.34 -8.47 20.36
N ARG A 325 9.00 -7.84 21.49
CA ARG A 325 7.62 -7.48 21.86
C ARG A 325 6.91 -6.66 20.77
N CYS A 326 7.60 -5.70 20.15
CA CYS A 326 7.06 -4.90 19.03
C CYS A 326 6.84 -5.73 17.76
N ALA A 327 7.53 -6.85 17.55
CA ALA A 327 7.22 -7.76 16.45
C ALA A 327 5.85 -8.40 16.70
N GLU A 328 5.71 -9.09 17.83
CA GLU A 328 4.52 -9.87 18.19
C GLU A 328 3.26 -8.99 18.30
N THR A 329 3.33 -7.92 19.11
CA THR A 329 2.17 -7.06 19.43
C THR A 329 1.69 -6.21 18.25
N MET A 330 2.58 -5.77 17.36
CA MET A 330 2.21 -4.95 16.20
C MET A 330 1.93 -5.76 14.93
N GLU A 331 2.25 -7.06 14.88
CA GLU A 331 1.84 -7.90 13.74
C GLU A 331 0.33 -8.10 13.67
N GLY A 332 -0.36 -8.25 14.81
CA GLY A 332 -1.82 -8.29 14.88
C GLY A 332 -2.54 -7.01 14.41
N ARG A 333 -1.81 -5.88 14.29
CA ARG A 333 -2.35 -4.60 13.80
C ARG A 333 -2.26 -4.45 12.27
N LYS A 334 -1.57 -5.35 11.56
CA LYS A 334 -1.53 -5.37 10.09
C LYS A 334 -2.92 -5.77 9.57
N VAL A 335 -3.69 -4.81 9.05
CA VAL A 335 -4.86 -5.13 8.20
C VAL A 335 -4.35 -6.04 7.07
N LYS A 336 -4.80 -7.30 7.05
CA LYS A 336 -4.40 -8.24 5.99
C LYS A 336 -4.71 -7.59 4.64
N PRO A 337 -3.71 -7.39 3.76
CA PRO A 337 -3.97 -6.76 2.48
C PRO A 337 -4.96 -7.62 1.71
N ILE A 338 -6.03 -7.00 1.18
CA ILE A 338 -6.95 -7.68 0.28
C ILE A 338 -6.11 -8.22 -0.89
N MET A 339 -5.98 -9.53 -0.99
CA MET A 339 -5.29 -10.17 -2.11
C MET A 339 -6.28 -10.49 -3.22
N LEU A 340 -5.75 -10.46 -4.44
CA LEU A 340 -6.45 -10.99 -5.60
C LEU A 340 -6.18 -12.50 -5.69
N THR A 341 -7.14 -13.27 -6.18
CA THR A 341 -6.89 -14.66 -6.61
C THR A 341 -6.11 -14.68 -7.92
N HIS A 342 -5.57 -15.83 -8.32
CA HIS A 342 -4.92 -15.96 -9.63
C HIS A 342 -5.91 -15.77 -10.78
N SER A 343 -7.16 -16.27 -10.65
CA SER A 343 -8.25 -16.01 -11.60
C SER A 343 -8.56 -14.51 -11.76
N GLU A 344 -8.58 -13.74 -10.67
CA GLU A 344 -8.76 -12.29 -10.72
C GLU A 344 -7.57 -11.57 -11.38
N VAL A 345 -6.35 -12.08 -11.23
CA VAL A 345 -5.17 -11.57 -11.94
C VAL A 345 -5.30 -11.86 -13.45
N ILE A 346 -5.81 -13.03 -13.84
CA ILE A 346 -6.14 -13.36 -15.24
C ILE A 346 -7.19 -12.38 -15.79
N GLU A 347 -8.25 -12.07 -15.06
CA GLU A 347 -9.26 -11.08 -15.51
C GLU A 347 -8.68 -9.67 -15.69
N VAL A 348 -7.76 -9.23 -14.83
CA VAL A 348 -7.01 -7.97 -15.05
C VAL A 348 -6.14 -8.06 -16.31
N MET A 349 -5.53 -9.21 -16.59
CA MET A 349 -4.75 -9.42 -17.81
C MET A 349 -5.61 -9.41 -19.08
N LYS A 350 -6.77 -10.08 -19.08
CA LYS A 350 -7.76 -10.02 -20.16
C LYS A 350 -8.24 -8.58 -20.39
N SER A 351 -8.46 -7.83 -19.31
CA SER A 351 -8.77 -6.40 -19.41
C SER A 351 -7.63 -5.59 -20.05
N LEU A 352 -6.35 -5.88 -19.75
CA LEU A 352 -5.23 -5.20 -20.42
C LEU A 352 -5.08 -5.60 -21.90
N LYS A 353 -5.45 -6.85 -22.27
CA LYS A 353 -5.54 -7.28 -23.67
C LYS A 353 -6.64 -6.50 -24.41
N ALA A 354 -7.85 -6.46 -23.85
CA ALA A 354 -8.95 -5.67 -24.39
C ALA A 354 -8.61 -4.16 -24.48
N ASP A 355 -7.88 -3.61 -23.51
CA ASP A 355 -7.33 -2.24 -23.60
C ASP A 355 -6.37 -2.05 -24.78
N PHE A 356 -5.67 -3.08 -25.27
CA PHE A 356 -4.86 -2.99 -26.48
C PHE A 356 -5.71 -3.12 -27.74
N ASP A 357 -6.60 -4.10 -27.78
CA ASP A 357 -7.44 -4.44 -28.94
C ASP A 357 -8.42 -3.29 -29.29
N HIS A 358 -8.96 -2.58 -28.28
CA HIS A 358 -9.87 -1.47 -28.51
C HIS A 358 -9.23 -0.27 -29.23
N GLU A 359 -9.85 0.17 -30.32
CA GLU A 359 -9.43 1.32 -31.13
C GLU A 359 -9.40 2.67 -30.39
N TYR A 360 -10.18 2.83 -29.33
CA TYR A 360 -10.28 4.07 -28.55
C TYR A 360 -9.87 3.87 -27.09
N TYR A 361 -9.46 4.97 -26.45
CA TYR A 361 -9.39 5.10 -25.00
C TYR A 361 -10.47 6.04 -24.50
N GLU A 362 -10.81 5.91 -23.22
CA GLU A 362 -11.74 6.81 -22.55
C GLU A 362 -10.98 7.79 -21.67
N LYS A 363 -11.38 9.06 -21.74
CA LYS A 363 -10.87 10.13 -20.89
C LYS A 363 -12.04 10.83 -20.20
N LEU A 364 -11.92 11.03 -18.89
CA LEU A 364 -12.85 11.89 -18.15
C LEU A 364 -12.63 13.34 -18.59
N VAL A 365 -13.68 13.99 -19.08
CA VAL A 365 -13.68 15.39 -19.50
C VAL A 365 -14.69 16.14 -18.64
N THR A 366 -14.25 17.28 -18.09
CA THR A 366 -15.13 18.22 -17.39
C THR A 366 -15.53 19.33 -18.35
N ASN A 367 -16.82 19.55 -18.55
CA ASN A 367 -17.35 20.72 -19.25
C ASN A 367 -18.54 21.28 -18.46
N ASN A 368 -18.61 22.59 -18.23
CA ASN A 368 -19.68 23.26 -17.47
C ASN A 368 -20.03 22.54 -16.14
N ASN A 369 -19.01 22.19 -15.34
CA ASN A 369 -19.11 21.43 -14.09
C ASN A 369 -19.73 20.01 -14.19
N LYS A 370 -20.05 19.52 -15.39
CA LYS A 370 -20.45 18.13 -15.63
C LYS A 370 -19.23 17.32 -16.09
N GLN A 371 -19.06 16.13 -15.50
CA GLN A 371 -18.04 15.17 -15.91
C GLN A 371 -18.69 14.09 -16.79
N TYR A 372 -18.05 13.78 -17.91
CA TYR A 372 -18.48 12.70 -18.81
C TYR A 372 -17.26 11.99 -19.41
N LEU A 373 -17.49 10.78 -19.94
CA LEU A 373 -16.46 10.01 -20.63
C LEU A 373 -16.43 10.40 -22.11
N LYS A 374 -15.27 10.89 -22.58
CA LYS A 374 -15.01 11.09 -24.01
C LYS A 374 -14.19 9.92 -24.55
N LYS A 375 -14.73 9.22 -25.54
CA LYS A 375 -13.97 8.26 -26.37
C LYS A 375 -13.05 9.05 -27.31
N THR A 376 -11.80 8.65 -27.40
CA THR A 376 -10.78 9.26 -28.27
C THR A 376 -9.99 8.14 -28.95
N PRO A 377 -9.74 8.19 -30.28
CA PRO A 377 -8.93 7.18 -30.96
C PRO A 377 -7.54 7.04 -30.34
N LYS A 378 -7.00 5.81 -30.31
CA LYS A 378 -5.64 5.55 -29.81
C LYS A 378 -4.61 5.77 -30.91
N ASP A 379 -3.67 6.67 -30.62
CA ASP A 379 -2.41 6.74 -31.35
C ASP A 379 -1.52 5.51 -31.08
N ASN A 380 -0.47 5.34 -31.89
CA ASN A 380 0.45 4.20 -31.79
C ASN A 380 1.24 4.18 -30.46
N ILE A 381 1.48 5.34 -29.84
CA ILE A 381 2.14 5.45 -28.53
C ILE A 381 1.23 4.88 -27.43
N GLN A 382 -0.09 5.10 -27.52
CA GLN A 382 -1.08 4.58 -26.58
C GLN A 382 -1.31 3.08 -26.78
N ARG A 383 -1.41 2.62 -28.04
CA ARG A 383 -1.44 1.17 -28.36
C ARG A 383 -0.19 0.47 -27.81
N ALA A 384 1.00 1.03 -28.04
CA ALA A 384 2.26 0.53 -27.48
C ALA A 384 2.24 0.46 -25.94
N LYS A 385 1.72 1.49 -25.25
CA LYS A 385 1.59 1.51 -23.79
C LYS A 385 0.61 0.48 -23.25
N SER A 386 -0.47 0.17 -23.97
CA SER A 386 -1.40 -0.91 -23.60
C SER A 386 -0.75 -2.28 -23.83
N LEU A 387 -0.16 -2.50 -25.01
CA LEU A 387 0.51 -3.76 -25.36
C LEU A 387 1.64 -4.10 -24.37
N GLN A 388 2.49 -3.12 -24.03
CA GLN A 388 3.56 -3.33 -23.05
C GLN A 388 3.01 -3.75 -21.67
N LYS A 389 1.92 -3.12 -21.20
CA LYS A 389 1.31 -3.48 -19.90
C LYS A 389 0.71 -4.88 -19.91
N PHE A 390 0.01 -5.21 -20.98
CA PHE A 390 -0.53 -6.55 -21.20
C PHE A 390 0.60 -7.59 -21.19
N LEU A 391 1.64 -7.43 -22.03
CA LEU A 391 2.77 -8.36 -22.10
C LEU A 391 3.53 -8.48 -20.77
N MET A 392 3.81 -7.37 -20.09
CA MET A 392 4.51 -7.40 -18.81
C MET A 392 3.70 -8.08 -17.69
N LEU A 393 2.37 -7.98 -17.69
CA LEU A 393 1.53 -8.75 -16.77
C LEU A 393 1.44 -10.22 -17.21
N MET A 394 1.23 -10.47 -18.50
CA MET A 394 1.13 -11.80 -19.08
C MET A 394 2.33 -12.68 -18.73
N LEU A 395 3.55 -12.16 -18.87
CA LEU A 395 4.81 -12.82 -18.46
C LEU A 395 4.97 -13.05 -16.94
N LEU A 396 4.07 -12.52 -16.09
CA LEU A 396 4.02 -12.78 -14.64
C LEU A 396 2.73 -13.50 -14.19
N THR A 397 1.83 -13.83 -15.12
CA THR A 397 0.52 -14.46 -14.84
C THR A 397 0.40 -15.81 -15.53
N ILE A 398 0.73 -15.87 -16.82
CA ILE A 398 0.77 -17.09 -17.63
C ILE A 398 2.06 -17.86 -17.37
N TYR A 399 3.18 -17.13 -17.21
CA TYR A 399 4.46 -17.74 -16.85
C TYR A 399 4.70 -17.64 -15.33
N PRO A 400 5.30 -18.67 -14.68
CA PRO A 400 5.64 -18.60 -13.27
C PRO A 400 6.50 -17.36 -12.98
N PRO A 401 6.00 -16.40 -12.19
CA PRO A 401 6.61 -15.09 -12.05
C PRO A 401 7.99 -15.20 -11.39
N GLU A 402 9.03 -14.96 -12.19
CA GLU A 402 10.40 -14.85 -11.70
C GLU A 402 10.57 -13.53 -10.90
N ARG A 403 11.77 -12.96 -10.86
CA ARG A 403 11.96 -11.65 -10.21
C ARG A 403 11.52 -10.56 -11.18
N GLN A 404 11.03 -9.42 -10.67
CA GLN A 404 10.83 -8.21 -11.50
C GLN A 404 12.11 -7.72 -12.21
N ARG A 405 13.28 -8.26 -11.85
CA ARG A 405 14.57 -8.07 -12.55
C ARG A 405 14.48 -8.55 -13.99
N THR A 406 13.85 -9.70 -14.23
CA THR A 406 13.71 -10.32 -15.55
C THR A 406 13.00 -9.38 -16.51
N LEU A 407 11.82 -8.86 -16.15
CA LEU A 407 11.11 -7.83 -16.95
C LEU A 407 11.90 -6.53 -17.20
N ARG A 408 12.91 -6.20 -16.38
CA ARG A 408 13.71 -4.97 -16.53
C ARG A 408 14.89 -5.15 -17.47
N GLU A 409 15.48 -6.34 -17.45
CA GLU A 409 16.79 -6.65 -18.07
C GLU A 409 16.64 -7.61 -19.27
N LEU A 410 15.41 -8.11 -19.52
CA LEU A 410 15.06 -8.89 -20.71
C LEU A 410 15.48 -8.13 -21.97
N THR A 411 16.28 -8.77 -22.81
CA THR A 411 16.88 -8.20 -24.02
C THR A 411 16.66 -9.17 -25.17
N PHE A 412 16.10 -8.69 -26.29
CA PHE A 412 15.83 -9.54 -27.46
C PHE A 412 17.14 -10.04 -28.09
N GLY A 413 17.18 -11.27 -28.60
CA GLY A 413 18.38 -11.89 -29.18
C GLY A 413 19.49 -12.24 -28.16
N LYS A 414 19.55 -11.57 -26.99
CA LYS A 414 20.44 -11.95 -25.88
C LYS A 414 19.76 -12.91 -24.90
N THR A 415 18.73 -12.45 -24.20
CA THR A 415 18.09 -13.19 -23.09
C THR A 415 16.65 -13.61 -23.39
N LEU A 416 16.01 -13.02 -24.41
CA LEU A 416 14.78 -13.53 -25.01
C LEU A 416 15.13 -13.92 -26.45
N LYS A 417 15.21 -15.22 -26.70
CA LYS A 417 15.57 -15.77 -28.02
C LYS A 417 14.41 -16.59 -28.57
N PHE A 418 14.33 -16.74 -29.90
CA PHE A 418 13.39 -17.66 -30.55
C PHE A 418 14.16 -18.76 -31.27
N GLY A 419 13.75 -20.02 -31.10
CA GLY A 419 14.53 -21.14 -31.62
C GLY A 419 14.03 -22.51 -31.17
N THR A 420 14.84 -23.53 -31.43
CA THR A 420 14.63 -24.92 -30.97
C THR A 420 15.79 -25.36 -30.10
N VAL A 421 15.53 -26.27 -29.17
CA VAL A 421 16.56 -26.93 -28.35
C VAL A 421 16.60 -28.40 -28.74
N ASP A 422 17.80 -28.92 -29.04
CA ASP A 422 17.98 -30.33 -29.41
C ASP A 422 18.10 -31.25 -28.19
N GLU A 423 18.29 -32.56 -28.44
CA GLU A 423 18.43 -33.58 -27.39
C GLU A 423 19.69 -33.41 -26.51
N LEU A 424 20.65 -32.58 -26.95
CA LEU A 424 21.90 -32.27 -26.28
C LEU A 424 21.85 -30.88 -25.58
N GLU A 425 20.65 -30.31 -25.45
CA GLU A 425 20.35 -28.99 -24.89
C GLU A 425 20.95 -27.79 -25.66
N TYR A 426 21.48 -27.98 -26.89
CA TYR A 426 21.96 -26.86 -27.70
C TYR A 426 20.82 -26.04 -28.29
N PHE A 427 20.92 -24.72 -28.12
CA PHE A 427 19.95 -23.76 -28.67
C PHE A 427 20.29 -23.39 -30.11
N ARG A 428 19.36 -23.68 -31.03
CA ARG A 428 19.39 -23.24 -32.44
C ARG A 428 18.40 -22.10 -32.65
N GLU A 429 18.93 -20.91 -32.96
CA GLU A 429 18.13 -19.72 -33.24
C GLU A 429 17.36 -19.84 -34.57
N LEU A 430 16.14 -19.30 -34.61
CA LEU A 430 15.23 -19.29 -35.76
C LEU A 430 14.59 -17.90 -35.92
N ASP A 431 13.94 -17.63 -37.06
CA ASP A 431 13.21 -16.37 -37.25
C ASP A 431 11.92 -16.35 -36.38
N PRO A 432 11.79 -15.42 -35.42
CA PRO A 432 10.59 -15.27 -34.61
C PRO A 432 9.33 -14.97 -35.41
N PHE A 433 9.43 -14.32 -36.57
CA PHE A 433 8.28 -13.95 -37.39
C PHE A 433 7.72 -15.14 -38.20
N ASP A 434 8.50 -16.21 -38.37
CA ASP A 434 8.10 -17.44 -39.08
C ASP A 434 7.66 -18.58 -38.12
N TYR A 435 7.27 -18.24 -36.88
CA TYR A 435 6.88 -19.23 -35.86
C TYR A 435 5.63 -20.05 -36.21
N LYS A 436 4.84 -19.65 -37.22
CA LYS A 436 3.66 -20.42 -37.67
C LYS A 436 4.05 -21.60 -38.56
N ASN A 437 5.22 -21.54 -39.21
CA ASN A 437 5.75 -22.60 -40.07
C ASN A 437 6.86 -23.41 -39.39
N ASN A 438 7.50 -22.86 -38.35
CA ASN A 438 8.56 -23.52 -37.59
C ASN A 438 8.10 -24.02 -36.22
N GLN A 439 8.63 -25.16 -35.77
CA GLN A 439 8.41 -25.69 -34.41
C GLN A 439 9.17 -24.91 -33.30
N GLY A 440 9.56 -23.66 -33.58
CA GLY A 440 10.33 -22.84 -32.66
C GLY A 440 9.52 -22.35 -31.46
N MET A 441 10.21 -22.12 -30.35
CA MET A 441 9.65 -21.53 -29.14
C MET A 441 10.46 -20.31 -28.71
N TYR A 442 9.84 -19.42 -27.95
CA TYR A 442 10.56 -18.37 -27.25
C TYR A 442 11.20 -18.93 -25.98
N PHE A 443 12.45 -18.60 -25.73
CA PHE A 443 13.20 -19.00 -24.53
C PHE A 443 13.69 -17.79 -23.75
N ILE A 444 13.56 -17.85 -22.43
CA ILE A 444 14.31 -16.98 -21.51
C ILE A 444 15.64 -17.68 -21.22
N VAL A 445 16.72 -17.10 -21.77
CA VAL A 445 18.10 -17.57 -21.59
C VAL A 445 18.83 -16.56 -20.71
N LEU A 446 19.47 -17.01 -19.64
CA LEU A 446 20.22 -16.16 -18.73
C LEU A 446 21.56 -16.82 -18.44
N ASN A 447 22.63 -16.16 -18.90
CA ASN A 447 24.01 -16.61 -18.73
C ASN A 447 24.47 -16.38 -17.28
N PRO A 448 25.57 -17.01 -16.85
CA PRO A 448 26.16 -16.77 -15.53
C PRO A 448 26.48 -15.30 -15.26
N GLU A 449 26.84 -14.53 -16.30
CA GLU A 449 27.08 -13.08 -16.27
C GLU A 449 25.82 -12.26 -15.93
N ASP A 450 24.67 -12.68 -16.46
CA ASP A 450 23.37 -12.05 -16.19
C ASP A 450 22.85 -12.44 -14.78
N HIS A 451 23.41 -13.49 -14.19
CA HIS A 451 23.03 -14.01 -12.88
C HIS A 451 23.61 -13.19 -11.71
N LYS A 452 22.80 -12.96 -10.67
CA LYS A 452 23.23 -12.17 -9.50
C LYS A 452 24.39 -12.83 -8.73
N ASN A 453 24.48 -14.16 -8.80
CA ASN A 453 25.46 -14.95 -8.06
C ASN A 453 26.46 -15.67 -8.99
N GLY A 454 26.58 -15.29 -10.28
CA GLY A 454 27.65 -15.73 -11.17
C GLY A 454 27.73 -17.21 -11.59
N ASN A 455 26.91 -18.12 -11.03
CA ASN A 455 27.24 -19.55 -11.04
C ASN A 455 26.44 -20.50 -11.95
N GLU A 456 25.31 -20.09 -12.56
CA GLU A 456 24.43 -21.02 -13.28
C GLU A 456 23.89 -20.44 -14.59
N HIS A 457 23.94 -21.22 -15.67
CA HIS A 457 23.18 -21.01 -16.90
C HIS A 457 21.73 -21.41 -16.63
N TYR A 458 20.77 -20.57 -17.06
CA TYR A 458 19.35 -20.90 -17.01
C TYR A 458 18.73 -20.74 -18.39
N GLN A 459 17.89 -21.69 -18.79
CA GLN A 459 17.18 -21.71 -20.06
C GLN A 459 15.79 -22.29 -19.84
N ASP A 460 14.76 -21.60 -20.33
CA ASP A 460 13.39 -22.04 -20.15
C ASP A 460 12.45 -21.57 -21.26
N ALA A 461 11.57 -22.47 -21.72
CA ALA A 461 10.65 -22.21 -22.81
C ALA A 461 9.39 -21.49 -22.33
N LEU A 462 9.09 -20.34 -22.94
CA LEU A 462 7.76 -19.74 -22.95
C LEU A 462 6.85 -20.62 -23.81
N PHE A 463 5.62 -20.86 -23.37
CA PHE A 463 4.66 -21.64 -24.15
C PHE A 463 3.74 -20.71 -24.96
N ASN A 464 3.46 -21.10 -26.20
CA ASN A 464 2.57 -20.34 -27.08
C ASN A 464 1.10 -20.67 -26.79
N LYS A 465 0.53 -20.04 -25.76
CA LYS A 465 -0.91 -20.21 -25.45
C LYS A 465 -1.76 -19.43 -26.44
N GLU A 466 -2.79 -20.07 -26.97
CA GLU A 466 -3.84 -19.46 -27.79
C GLU A 466 -4.92 -18.80 -26.91
N PHE A 467 -5.49 -17.72 -27.43
CA PHE A 467 -6.63 -16.98 -26.89
C PHE A 467 -7.90 -17.35 -27.69
N LYS A 468 -9.08 -17.16 -27.10
CA LYS A 468 -10.39 -17.43 -27.76
C LYS A 468 -10.67 -16.70 -29.08
N ASP A 469 -9.89 -15.68 -29.42
CA ASP A 469 -9.99 -14.95 -30.70
C ASP A 469 -9.05 -15.51 -31.80
N GLY A 470 -8.35 -16.62 -31.53
CA GLY A 470 -7.41 -17.26 -32.47
C GLY A 470 -6.04 -16.61 -32.53
N THR A 471 -5.79 -15.55 -31.74
CA THR A 471 -4.43 -15.02 -31.52
C THR A 471 -3.68 -15.88 -30.51
N CYS A 472 -2.35 -15.78 -30.47
CA CYS A 472 -1.53 -16.46 -29.48
C CYS A 472 -0.47 -15.56 -28.83
N VAL A 473 0.16 -16.02 -27.75
CA VAL A 473 1.20 -15.26 -27.03
C VAL A 473 2.31 -14.74 -27.96
N TYR A 474 2.71 -15.54 -28.96
CA TYR A 474 3.78 -15.16 -29.89
C TYR A 474 3.36 -14.05 -30.88
N ASP A 475 2.08 -13.97 -31.31
CA ASP A 475 1.59 -12.84 -32.12
C ASP A 475 1.88 -11.52 -31.40
N TYR A 476 1.57 -11.45 -30.09
CA TYR A 476 1.76 -10.22 -29.30
C TYR A 476 3.22 -9.89 -29.00
N LEU A 477 4.07 -10.89 -28.77
CA LEU A 477 5.52 -10.68 -28.61
C LEU A 477 6.15 -10.11 -29.88
N ASN A 478 5.81 -10.70 -31.03
CA ASN A 478 6.29 -10.27 -32.35
C ASN A 478 5.75 -8.88 -32.71
N LEU A 479 4.46 -8.63 -32.49
CA LEU A 479 3.82 -7.34 -32.74
C LEU A 479 4.38 -6.22 -31.84
N TRP A 480 4.75 -6.54 -30.60
CA TRP A 480 5.46 -5.60 -29.75
C TRP A 480 6.85 -5.28 -30.29
N TRP A 481 7.66 -6.30 -30.57
CA TRP A 481 9.05 -6.12 -31.01
C TRP A 481 9.14 -5.44 -32.38
N GLY A 482 8.45 -5.98 -33.39
CA GLY A 482 8.52 -5.54 -34.77
C GLY A 482 7.65 -4.34 -35.14
N THR A 483 6.80 -3.83 -34.24
CA THR A 483 5.91 -2.69 -34.56
C THR A 483 5.77 -1.66 -33.45
N TYR A 484 5.50 -2.06 -32.20
CA TYR A 484 5.10 -1.09 -31.17
C TYR A 484 6.24 -0.55 -30.29
N ARG A 485 7.31 -1.32 -30.05
CA ARG A 485 8.43 -0.92 -29.18
C ARG A 485 9.08 0.40 -29.63
N GLN A 486 9.24 0.58 -30.94
CA GLN A 486 9.85 1.77 -31.55
C GLN A 486 9.12 3.09 -31.24
N TYR A 487 7.83 3.06 -30.90
CA TYR A 487 7.09 4.27 -30.50
C TYR A 487 7.37 4.71 -29.05
N LEU A 488 7.96 3.84 -28.23
CA LEU A 488 8.29 4.16 -26.82
C LEU A 488 9.79 4.28 -26.56
N VAL A 489 10.64 3.55 -27.29
CA VAL A 489 12.10 3.56 -27.10
C VAL A 489 12.70 4.94 -27.37
N LYS A 490 13.76 5.29 -26.61
CA LYS A 490 14.57 6.48 -26.85
C LYS A 490 16.04 6.18 -26.55
N GLY A 491 16.92 6.50 -27.49
CA GLY A 491 18.33 6.10 -27.44
C GLY A 491 18.50 4.59 -27.60
N ASP A 492 19.72 4.11 -27.34
CA ASP A 492 20.21 2.82 -27.84
C ASP A 492 19.94 1.63 -26.91
N THR A 493 18.92 1.72 -26.04
CA THR A 493 18.59 0.63 -25.11
C THR A 493 18.19 -0.63 -25.86
N GLN A 494 18.77 -1.76 -25.47
CA GLN A 494 18.45 -3.09 -25.98
C GLN A 494 17.33 -3.78 -25.18
N THR A 495 16.87 -3.19 -24.06
CA THR A 495 15.84 -3.83 -23.21
C THR A 495 14.52 -3.95 -23.94
N PHE A 496 13.91 -5.14 -23.87
CA PHE A 496 12.67 -5.50 -24.54
C PHE A 496 11.51 -4.60 -24.13
N PHE A 497 11.43 -4.24 -22.84
CA PHE A 497 10.48 -3.27 -22.30
C PHE A 497 11.18 -1.97 -21.88
N VAL A 498 10.47 -0.83 -22.00
CA VAL A 498 11.02 0.51 -21.78
C VAL A 498 10.06 1.41 -21.00
N ARG A 499 10.59 2.40 -20.26
CA ARG A 499 9.76 3.29 -19.45
C ARG A 499 8.91 4.21 -20.31
N GLU A 500 7.58 4.06 -20.23
CA GLU A 500 6.54 4.80 -21.00
C GLU A 500 6.72 6.32 -21.18
N LYS A 501 7.46 7.00 -20.28
CA LYS A 501 7.73 8.45 -20.34
C LYS A 501 9.13 8.81 -20.83
N LYS A 502 10.11 7.93 -20.65
CA LYS A 502 11.54 8.21 -20.88
C LYS A 502 12.15 7.41 -22.03
N GLY A 503 11.57 6.27 -22.40
CA GLY A 503 12.06 5.38 -23.46
C GLY A 503 13.34 4.61 -23.15
N ASP A 504 13.86 4.79 -21.94
CA ASP A 504 15.03 4.10 -21.39
C ASP A 504 14.62 2.92 -20.50
N GLU A 505 15.61 2.16 -20.04
CA GLU A 505 15.45 0.94 -19.25
C GLU A 505 14.59 1.11 -17.98
N HIS A 506 13.84 0.07 -17.62
CA HIS A 506 13.04 0.06 -16.39
C HIS A 506 13.90 -0.01 -15.11
N LYS A 507 13.76 1.00 -14.25
CA LYS A 507 14.26 0.98 -12.86
C LYS A 507 13.28 0.24 -11.93
N VAL A 508 13.77 -0.36 -10.84
CA VAL A 508 12.99 -1.10 -9.83
C VAL A 508 11.67 -0.40 -9.46
N ASN A 509 11.75 0.86 -8.99
CA ASN A 509 10.57 1.61 -8.56
C ASN A 509 9.58 1.92 -9.69
N SER A 510 10.02 1.92 -10.95
CA SER A 510 9.15 2.18 -12.10
C SER A 510 8.22 1.00 -12.41
N VAL A 511 8.72 -0.23 -12.36
CA VAL A 511 7.89 -1.44 -12.54
C VAL A 511 6.92 -1.57 -11.36
N TYR A 512 7.42 -1.40 -10.13
CA TYR A 512 6.62 -1.48 -8.92
C TYR A 512 5.46 -0.46 -8.91
N GLY A 513 5.73 0.78 -9.30
CA GLY A 513 4.71 1.84 -9.42
C GLY A 513 3.73 1.61 -10.56
N MET A 514 4.19 1.08 -11.71
CA MET A 514 3.34 0.77 -12.86
C MET A 514 2.31 -0.32 -12.51
N PHE A 515 2.74 -1.44 -11.93
CA PHE A 515 1.86 -2.54 -11.52
C PHE A 515 0.81 -2.07 -10.51
N LYS A 516 1.24 -1.38 -9.44
CA LYS A 516 0.31 -0.79 -8.48
C LYS A 516 -0.70 0.14 -9.13
N SER A 517 -0.29 0.95 -10.10
CA SER A 517 -1.17 1.93 -10.76
C SER A 517 -2.26 1.28 -11.62
N PHE A 518 -1.94 0.22 -12.38
CA PHE A 518 -2.94 -0.44 -13.21
C PHE A 518 -3.84 -1.38 -12.39
N PHE A 519 -3.30 -2.14 -11.42
CA PHE A 519 -4.14 -2.97 -10.53
C PHE A 519 -5.11 -2.12 -9.70
N LYS A 520 -4.66 -0.97 -9.18
CA LYS A 520 -5.55 -0.03 -8.47
C LYS A 520 -6.69 0.51 -9.36
N ARG A 521 -6.49 0.55 -10.68
CA ARG A 521 -7.49 1.01 -11.65
C ARG A 521 -8.44 -0.11 -12.08
N LYS A 522 -7.91 -1.30 -12.35
CA LYS A 522 -8.66 -2.45 -12.89
C LYS A 522 -9.30 -3.31 -11.80
N ALA A 523 -8.76 -3.32 -10.58
CA ALA A 523 -9.20 -4.18 -9.48
C ALA A 523 -9.35 -3.47 -8.11
N GLU A 524 -9.19 -2.14 -8.07
CA GLU A 524 -9.27 -1.31 -6.84
C GLU A 524 -8.24 -1.65 -5.72
N VAL A 525 -7.35 -2.61 -5.98
CA VAL A 525 -6.33 -3.13 -5.06
C VAL A 525 -4.94 -2.78 -5.61
N GLU A 526 -4.01 -2.34 -4.75
CA GLU A 526 -2.61 -2.13 -5.15
C GLU A 526 -1.81 -3.43 -5.09
N VAL A 527 -1.67 -4.09 -6.24
CA VAL A 527 -0.81 -5.29 -6.40
C VAL A 527 0.52 -4.92 -7.07
N ASN A 528 1.61 -5.51 -6.60
CA ASN A 528 2.97 -5.34 -7.14
C ASN A 528 3.56 -6.69 -7.59
N PRO A 529 4.68 -6.74 -8.35
CA PRO A 529 5.24 -7.99 -8.88
C PRO A 529 5.56 -9.07 -7.82
N HIS A 530 5.97 -8.68 -6.62
CA HIS A 530 6.19 -9.64 -5.53
C HIS A 530 4.88 -10.21 -4.97
N GLN A 531 3.80 -9.43 -4.98
CA GLN A 531 2.47 -9.95 -4.61
C GLN A 531 1.93 -10.89 -5.67
N LEU A 532 2.10 -10.60 -6.97
CA LEU A 532 1.73 -11.55 -8.05
C LEU A 532 2.43 -12.89 -7.89
N ARG A 533 3.71 -12.86 -7.54
CA ARG A 533 4.49 -14.06 -7.26
C ARG A 533 3.97 -14.86 -6.07
N HIS A 534 3.51 -14.18 -5.02
CA HIS A 534 2.83 -14.86 -3.91
C HIS A 534 1.47 -15.44 -4.34
N ILE A 535 0.66 -14.69 -5.09
CA ILE A 535 -0.66 -15.12 -5.57
C ILE A 535 -0.54 -16.37 -6.45
N PHE A 536 0.45 -16.40 -7.36
CA PHE A 536 0.75 -17.56 -8.20
C PHE A 536 1.20 -18.77 -7.36
N ALA A 537 2.12 -18.59 -6.41
CA ALA A 537 2.58 -19.68 -5.54
C ALA A 537 1.45 -20.25 -4.67
N THR A 538 0.58 -19.38 -4.13
CA THR A 538 -0.63 -19.78 -3.39
C THR A 538 -1.56 -20.60 -4.27
N TYR A 539 -1.89 -20.12 -5.48
CA TYR A 539 -2.74 -20.85 -6.43
C TYR A 539 -2.19 -22.24 -6.81
N ILE A 540 -0.90 -22.35 -7.13
CA ILE A 540 -0.26 -23.64 -7.44
C ILE A 540 -0.28 -24.58 -6.23
N ASN A 541 -0.16 -24.07 -5.00
CA ASN A 541 -0.20 -24.89 -3.80
C ASN A 541 -1.62 -25.35 -3.43
N GLU A 542 -2.63 -24.50 -3.63
CA GLU A 542 -4.05 -24.76 -3.35
C GLU A 542 -4.76 -25.57 -4.45
N CYS A 543 -4.20 -25.66 -5.65
CA CYS A 543 -4.75 -26.48 -6.73
C CYS A 543 -4.50 -27.98 -6.49
N GLU A 544 -5.56 -28.76 -6.45
CA GLU A 544 -5.52 -30.21 -6.25
C GLU A 544 -4.89 -30.94 -7.45
N ASP A 545 -5.18 -30.49 -8.68
CA ASP A 545 -4.60 -31.03 -9.92
C ASP A 545 -3.09 -30.74 -10.08
N ALA A 546 -2.53 -29.84 -9.27
CA ALA A 546 -1.10 -29.53 -9.28
C ALA A 546 -0.31 -30.56 -8.46
N GLY A 547 0.00 -31.70 -9.09
CA GLY A 547 0.89 -32.73 -8.52
C GLY A 547 2.29 -32.19 -8.16
N GLU A 548 3.02 -32.93 -7.31
CA GLU A 548 4.31 -32.47 -6.76
C GLU A 548 5.33 -32.01 -7.81
N ASN A 549 5.36 -32.65 -8.98
CA ASN A 549 6.25 -32.28 -10.09
C ASN A 549 5.93 -30.87 -10.63
N VAL A 550 4.66 -30.48 -10.71
CA VAL A 550 4.23 -29.12 -11.11
C VAL A 550 4.67 -28.10 -10.06
N LYS A 551 4.51 -28.43 -8.78
CA LYS A 551 4.95 -27.60 -7.64
C LYS A 551 6.48 -27.42 -7.66
N ALA A 552 7.26 -28.50 -7.74
CA ALA A 552 8.72 -28.47 -7.86
C ALA A 552 9.22 -27.70 -9.10
N SER A 553 8.43 -27.68 -10.18
CA SER A 553 8.75 -26.94 -11.40
C SER A 553 8.45 -25.44 -11.26
N ALA A 554 7.34 -25.07 -10.62
CA ALA A 554 7.08 -23.70 -10.19
C ALA A 554 8.23 -23.19 -9.29
N ALA A 555 8.71 -24.02 -8.37
CA ALA A 555 9.85 -23.71 -7.48
C ALA A 555 11.09 -23.26 -8.24
N HIS A 556 11.49 -24.10 -9.18
CA HIS A 556 12.70 -23.96 -9.95
C HIS A 556 12.64 -22.72 -10.84
N ARG A 557 11.53 -22.53 -11.57
CA ARG A 557 11.27 -21.34 -12.39
C ARG A 557 11.24 -20.05 -11.59
N MET A 558 10.62 -20.10 -10.42
CA MET A 558 10.62 -18.97 -9.51
C MET A 558 12.03 -18.71 -8.93
N ARG A 559 12.97 -19.66 -8.98
CA ARG A 559 14.31 -19.56 -8.37
C ARG A 559 14.24 -19.35 -6.85
N HIS A 560 13.36 -20.13 -6.21
CA HIS A 560 13.38 -20.38 -4.78
C HIS A 560 14.15 -21.69 -4.52
N GLY A 561 14.87 -21.77 -3.40
CA GLY A 561 15.55 -23.02 -3.01
C GLY A 561 14.54 -24.12 -2.65
N ILE A 562 14.95 -25.38 -2.76
CA ILE A 562 14.10 -26.54 -2.44
C ILE A 562 13.79 -26.69 -0.94
N ASN A 563 14.32 -25.85 -0.03
CA ASN A 563 13.80 -25.77 1.35
C ASN A 563 12.99 -24.47 1.59
N THR A 564 12.87 -23.62 0.57
CA THR A 564 12.16 -22.31 0.62
C THR A 564 10.84 -22.33 -0.16
N PHE A 565 10.70 -23.21 -1.14
CA PHE A 565 9.49 -23.36 -1.94
C PHE A 565 8.41 -24.30 -1.38
N ASN A 566 8.68 -25.48 -0.83
CA ASN A 566 9.95 -26.17 -0.52
C ASN A 566 9.91 -26.67 0.96
N THR A 567 9.06 -26.01 1.74
CA THR A 567 8.17 -26.65 2.71
C THR A 567 7.06 -27.41 1.92
N ILE A 568 7.51 -28.35 1.05
CA ILE A 568 6.90 -29.32 0.06
C ILE A 568 8.13 -29.99 -0.65
N TYR A 569 8.06 -30.93 -1.61
CA TYR A 569 9.24 -31.47 -2.36
C TYR A 569 9.00 -31.54 -3.90
N ASN A 570 9.83 -32.07 -4.83
CA ASN A 570 11.07 -32.87 -4.80
C ASN A 570 12.04 -32.56 -6.01
N HIS A 571 13.00 -33.43 -6.34
CA HIS A 571 14.00 -33.29 -7.42
C HIS A 571 13.60 -33.92 -8.79
N GLN A 572 13.85 -33.19 -9.89
CA GLN A 572 13.83 -33.64 -11.30
C GLN A 572 14.81 -32.79 -12.15
N SER A 573 15.10 -33.19 -13.40
CA SER A 573 15.97 -32.43 -14.34
C SER A 573 15.32 -31.15 -14.90
N GLN A 574 16.11 -30.23 -15.44
CA GLN A 574 15.67 -28.90 -15.86
C GLN A 574 14.61 -28.94 -16.97
N ALA A 575 14.88 -29.64 -18.08
CA ALA A 575 13.92 -29.79 -19.18
C ALA A 575 12.61 -30.50 -18.75
N SER A 576 12.70 -31.52 -17.88
CA SER A 576 11.55 -32.26 -17.35
C SER A 576 10.63 -31.37 -16.52
N LYS A 577 11.21 -30.55 -15.64
CA LYS A 577 10.48 -29.57 -14.83
C LYS A 577 9.66 -28.62 -15.71
N SER A 578 10.34 -27.92 -16.62
CA SER A 578 9.72 -26.93 -17.50
C SER A 578 8.54 -27.47 -18.31
N LYS A 579 8.63 -28.73 -18.78
CA LYS A 579 7.55 -29.40 -19.51
C LYS A 579 6.31 -29.64 -18.64
N SER A 580 6.48 -30.13 -17.41
CA SER A 580 5.36 -30.49 -16.52
C SER A 580 4.44 -29.30 -16.19
N ILE A 581 5.03 -28.15 -15.84
CA ILE A 581 4.29 -26.93 -15.50
C ILE A 581 3.75 -26.22 -16.75
N ASN A 582 4.42 -26.29 -17.90
CA ASN A 582 3.85 -25.80 -19.16
C ASN A 582 2.57 -26.58 -19.52
N SER A 583 2.59 -27.92 -19.45
CA SER A 583 1.38 -28.72 -19.69
C SER A 583 0.25 -28.40 -18.72
N PHE A 584 0.55 -28.24 -17.42
CA PHE A 584 -0.46 -27.85 -16.43
C PHE A 584 -1.06 -26.46 -16.73
N LEU A 585 -0.24 -25.44 -16.97
CA LEU A 585 -0.72 -24.07 -17.21
C LEU A 585 -1.46 -23.93 -18.56
N LEU A 586 -1.08 -24.74 -19.57
CA LEU A 586 -1.83 -24.85 -20.83
C LEU A 586 -3.26 -25.36 -20.61
N ALA A 587 -3.46 -26.32 -19.69
CA ALA A 587 -4.78 -26.87 -19.36
C ALA A 587 -5.57 -26.00 -18.37
N ALA A 588 -4.92 -25.50 -17.31
CA ALA A 588 -5.59 -24.86 -16.18
C ALA A 588 -5.95 -23.37 -16.39
N ILE A 589 -5.34 -22.70 -17.38
CA ILE A 589 -5.63 -21.29 -17.69
C ILE A 589 -6.56 -21.22 -18.92
N ASP A 590 -7.82 -20.89 -18.68
CA ASP A 590 -8.79 -20.53 -19.73
C ASP A 590 -8.65 -19.05 -20.11
N LEU A 591 -8.30 -18.75 -21.38
CA LEU A 591 -8.04 -17.40 -21.90
C LEU A 591 -9.16 -16.88 -22.80
#